data_AF-A0A7S3ULZ4-F1
#
_entry.id   AF-A0A7S3ULZ4-F1
#
_cell.length_a   1.000
_cell.length_b   1.000
_cell.length_c   1.000
_cell.angle_alpha   90.00
_cell.angle_beta   90.00
_cell.angle_gamma   90.00
#
_symmetry.space_group_name_H-M   'P 1'
#
loop_
_entity.id
_entity.type
_entity.pdbx_description
1 polymer ?
#
loop_
_entity_poly.entity_id
_entity_poly.type
_entity_poly.pdbx_seq_one_letter_code
_entity_poly.pdbx_strand_id
1 'polypeptide(L)'
;MAPKKNSNLTFDYSKWDNIDLSDDEDTFHPHIDGPLNIRINREQRYQKEAEEEEKRKKLLAEGNVAKLKELDRKRPINIDNCGEVKEERTVINSYSDGRG
;
A
#
# COMPACT_ATOMS: atom_id res chain seq x y z
N MET A 1 13.50 3.93 13.00
CA MET A 1 13.38 3.10 14.22
C MET A 1 12.56 1.89 13.86
N ALA A 2 13.08 0.67 14.01
CA ALA A 2 12.26 -0.54 13.85
C ALA A 2 11.23 -0.61 14.99
N PRO A 3 9.98 -1.04 14.76
CA PRO A 3 8.98 -1.15 15.81
C PRO A 3 9.45 -2.15 16.87
N LYS A 4 9.34 -1.75 18.14
CA LYS A 4 9.64 -2.63 19.28
C LYS A 4 8.59 -3.74 19.31
N LYS A 5 9.02 -5.01 19.23
CA LYS A 5 8.13 -6.16 19.43
C LYS A 5 7.50 -6.08 20.82
N ASN A 6 6.22 -5.72 20.90
CA ASN A 6 5.45 -5.80 22.13
C ASN A 6 5.11 -7.28 22.38
N SER A 7 5.96 -7.96 23.16
CA SER A 7 5.89 -9.39 23.48
C SER A 7 4.72 -9.81 24.41
N ASN A 8 3.72 -8.94 24.60
CA ASN A 8 2.62 -9.14 25.56
C ASN A 8 1.27 -9.50 24.92
N LEU A 9 1.19 -9.57 23.58
CA LEU A 9 -0.02 -10.00 22.89
C LEU A 9 0.05 -11.50 22.60
N THR A 10 -1.07 -12.19 22.82
CA THR A 10 -1.23 -13.63 22.52
C THR A 10 -1.18 -13.93 21.02
N PHE A 11 -1.37 -12.92 20.16
CA PHE A 11 -1.30 -13.01 18.71
C PHE A 11 -0.43 -11.88 18.15
N ASP A 12 0.36 -12.20 17.12
CA ASP A 12 1.25 -11.25 16.44
C ASP A 12 0.56 -10.65 15.21
N TYR A 13 0.28 -9.35 15.27
CA TYR A 13 -0.31 -8.58 14.17
C TYR A 13 0.71 -7.70 13.44
N SER A 14 2.02 -7.85 13.73
CA SER A 14 3.09 -7.00 13.17
C SER A 14 3.19 -7.01 11.65
N LYS A 15 2.53 -7.97 10.99
CA LYS A 15 2.30 -7.97 9.54
C LYS A 15 1.69 -6.65 9.04
N TRP A 16 0.84 -6.01 9.85
CA TRP A 16 0.09 -4.80 9.48
C TRP A 16 0.74 -3.50 9.99
N ASP A 17 1.94 -3.55 10.57
CA ASP A 17 2.60 -2.38 11.16
C ASP A 17 3.13 -1.37 10.11
N ASN A 18 3.23 -1.77 8.85
CA ASN A 18 3.85 -0.98 7.78
C ASN A 18 2.89 -0.82 6.58
N ILE A 19 1.80 -0.08 6.77
CA ILE A 19 0.83 0.24 5.72
C ILE A 19 1.10 1.66 5.22
N ASP A 20 1.14 1.83 3.89
CA ASP A 20 1.27 3.12 3.20
C ASP A 20 -0.07 3.51 2.56
N LEU A 21 -0.71 4.53 3.14
CA LEU A 21 -1.99 5.08 2.73
C LEU A 21 -1.75 6.45 2.06
N SER A 22 -1.95 6.53 0.75
CA SER A 22 -1.69 7.77 0.00
C SER A 22 -2.68 8.90 0.31
N ASP A 23 -3.86 8.55 0.85
CA ASP A 23 -4.95 9.44 1.24
C ASP A 23 -5.05 9.63 2.76
N ASP A 24 -4.00 9.31 3.52
CA ASP A 24 -3.95 9.55 4.96
C ASP A 24 -3.90 11.05 5.28
N GLU A 25 -5.05 11.60 5.65
CA GLU A 25 -5.24 13.02 5.97
C GLU A 25 -4.39 13.47 7.17
N ASP A 26 -3.99 12.55 8.07
CA ASP A 26 -3.11 12.86 9.22
C ASP A 26 -1.69 13.21 8.77
N THR A 27 -1.29 12.85 7.55
CA THR A 27 0.03 13.14 6.98
C THR A 27 0.08 14.43 6.16
N PHE A 28 -1.06 15.12 6.00
CA PHE A 28 -1.13 16.28 5.13
C PHE A 28 -0.37 17.47 5.69
N HIS A 29 0.32 18.17 4.79
CA HIS A 29 1.01 19.38 5.19
C HIS A 29 -0.01 20.52 5.41
N PRO A 30 0.08 21.30 6.51
CA PRO A 30 -0.90 22.34 6.85
C PRO A 30 -1.13 23.43 5.78
N HIS A 31 -0.18 23.59 4.87
CA HIS A 31 -0.20 24.62 3.82
C HIS A 31 -0.38 24.07 2.39
N ILE A 32 -0.69 22.78 2.24
CA ILE A 32 -0.95 22.14 0.94
C ILE A 32 -2.41 21.69 0.93
N ASP A 33 -3.13 21.95 -0.16
CA ASP A 33 -4.51 21.49 -0.29
C ASP A 33 -4.59 19.97 -0.23
N GLY A 34 -5.60 19.43 0.46
CA GLY A 34 -5.79 17.98 0.62
C GLY A 34 -5.69 17.18 -0.68
N PRO A 35 -6.42 17.53 -1.76
CA PRO A 35 -6.31 16.85 -3.04
C PRO A 35 -4.91 16.87 -3.66
N LEU A 36 -4.12 17.91 -3.39
CA LEU A 36 -2.73 17.99 -3.85
C LEU A 36 -1.80 17.12 -2.99
N ASN A 37 -1.99 17.05 -1.67
CA ASN A 37 -1.27 16.11 -0.80
C ASN A 37 -1.46 14.66 -1.28
N ILE A 38 -2.70 14.25 -1.57
CA ILE A 38 -3.01 12.88 -2.05
C ILE A 38 -2.22 12.57 -3.34
N ARG A 39 -2.20 13.50 -4.30
CA ARG A 39 -1.47 13.33 -5.56
C ARG A 39 0.02 13.20 -5.33
N ILE A 40 0.61 14.09 -4.53
CA ILE A 40 2.04 14.09 -4.21
C ILE A 40 2.43 12.77 -3.52
N ASN A 41 1.66 12.34 -2.51
CA ASN A 41 1.93 11.10 -1.78
C ASN A 41 1.86 9.89 -2.72
N ARG A 42 0.86 9.84 -3.60
CA ARG A 42 0.74 8.78 -4.60
C ARG A 42 1.90 8.77 -5.59
N GLU A 43 2.35 9.93 -6.07
CA GLU A 43 3.52 10.06 -6.95
C GLU A 43 4.82 9.61 -6.26
N GLN A 44 5.03 10.04 -5.01
CA GLN A 44 6.19 9.61 -4.22
C GLN A 44 6.20 8.09 -4.00
N ARG A 45 5.03 7.49 -3.75
CA ARG A 45 4.90 6.04 -3.63
C ARG A 45 5.30 5.35 -4.93
N TYR A 46 4.79 5.79 -6.08
CA TYR A 46 5.17 5.20 -7.38
C TYR A 46 6.66 5.33 -7.67
N GLN A 47 7.28 6.47 -7.33
CA GLN A 47 8.73 6.64 -7.47
C GLN A 47 9.50 5.65 -6.59
N LYS A 48 9.13 5.52 -5.32
CA LYS A 48 9.75 4.55 -4.40
C LYS A 48 9.60 3.11 -4.89
N GLU A 49 8.41 2.72 -5.36
CA GLU A 49 8.17 1.38 -5.89
C GLU A 49 8.99 1.09 -7.15
N ALA A 50 9.13 2.07 -8.05
CA ALA A 50 9.97 1.92 -9.23
C ALA A 50 11.45 1.72 -8.83
N GLU A 51 11.95 2.51 -7.89
CA GLU A 51 13.32 2.34 -7.38
C GLU A 51 13.53 0.99 -6.67
N GLU A 52 12.55 0.54 -5.87
CA GLU A 52 12.58 -0.75 -5.20
C GLU A 52 12.53 -1.91 -6.19
N GLU A 53 11.73 -1.80 -7.25
CA GLU A 53 11.65 -2.81 -8.31
C GLU A 53 12.97 -2.90 -9.10
N GLU A 54 13.61 -1.77 -9.40
CA GLU A 54 14.94 -1.76 -10.00
C GLU A 54 16.00 -2.41 -9.09
N LYS A 55 15.99 -2.08 -7.79
CA LYS A 55 16.87 -2.72 -6.79
C LYS A 55 16.60 -4.22 -6.71
N ARG A 56 15.34 -4.63 -6.75
CA ARG A 56 14.90 -6.04 -6.76
C ARG A 56 15.43 -6.78 -7.99
N LYS A 57 15.32 -6.18 -9.19
CA LYS A 57 15.85 -6.74 -10.45
C LYS A 57 17.37 -6.92 -10.39
N LYS A 58 18.10 -5.93 -9.85
CA LYS A 58 19.56 -6.01 -9.66
C LYS A 58 19.94 -7.13 -8.70
N LEU A 59 19.31 -7.21 -7.53
CA LEU A 59 19.58 -8.26 -6.53
C LEU A 59 19.23 -9.66 -7.03
N LEU A 60 18.18 -9.78 -7.85
CA LEU A 60 17.80 -11.03 -8.50
C LEU A 60 18.86 -11.48 -9.50
N ALA A 61 19.39 -10.56 -10.31
CA ALA A 61 20.49 -10.83 -11.25
C ALA A 61 21.79 -11.22 -10.52
N GLU A 62 22.05 -10.63 -9.35
CA GLU A 62 23.18 -10.99 -8.47
C GLU A 62 22.98 -12.30 -7.70
N GLY A 63 21.79 -12.91 -7.74
CA GLY A 63 21.46 -14.14 -7.02
C GLY A 63 21.42 -13.99 -5.49
N ASN A 64 21.32 -12.77 -4.97
CA ASN A 64 21.35 -12.52 -3.52
C ASN A 64 19.97 -12.70 -2.86
N VAL A 65 19.58 -13.96 -2.67
CA VAL A 65 18.27 -14.36 -2.13
C VAL A 65 18.00 -13.79 -0.73
N ALA A 66 19.03 -13.63 0.11
CA ALA A 66 18.87 -13.12 1.46
C ALA A 66 18.44 -11.65 1.47
N LYS A 67 19.14 -10.80 0.69
CA LYS A 67 18.80 -9.38 0.56
C LYS A 67 17.45 -9.18 -0.12
N LEU A 68 17.11 -10.05 -1.09
CA LEU A 68 15.81 -10.02 -1.77
C LEU A 68 14.65 -10.23 -0.78
N LYS A 69 14.75 -11.26 0.07
CA LYS A 69 13.75 -11.54 1.12
C LYS A 69 13.65 -10.43 2.16
N GLU A 70 14.78 -9.80 2.49
CA GLU A 70 14.78 -8.67 3.43
C GLU A 70 14.10 -7.44 2.83
N LEU A 71 14.33 -7.18 1.54
CA LEU A 71 13.69 -6.10 0.79
C LEU A 71 12.17 -6.32 0.72
N ASP A 72 11.73 -7.52 0.34
CA ASP A 72 10.30 -7.87 0.28
C ASP A 72 9.62 -7.76 1.66
N ARG A 73 10.33 -8.07 2.76
CA ARG A 73 9.79 -7.93 4.14
C ARG A 73 9.64 -6.49 4.60
N LYS A 74 10.45 -5.57 4.07
CA LYS A 74 10.42 -4.14 4.43
C LYS A 74 9.47 -3.34 3.56
N ARG A 75 9.02 -3.90 2.43
CA ARG A 75 8.10 -3.23 1.52
C ARG A 75 6.80 -2.86 2.26
N PRO A 76 6.35 -1.60 2.19
CA PRO A 76 5.09 -1.20 2.79
C PRO A 76 3.89 -1.84 2.09
N ILE A 77 2.84 -2.12 2.85
CA ILE A 77 1.58 -2.64 2.36
C ILE A 77 0.77 -1.49 1.77
N ASN A 78 0.27 -1.64 0.55
CA ASN A 78 -0.59 -0.68 -0.11
C ASN A 78 -1.74 -1.42 -0.83
N ILE A 79 -2.66 -0.67 -1.44
CA ILE A 79 -3.81 -1.25 -2.15
C ILE A 79 -3.42 -2.24 -3.26
N ASP A 80 -2.24 -2.07 -3.85
CA ASP A 80 -1.76 -2.87 -4.97
C ASP A 80 -1.13 -4.21 -4.52
N ASN A 81 -0.79 -4.35 -3.23
CA ASN A 81 -0.13 -5.55 -2.69
C ASN A 81 -0.86 -6.20 -1.48
N CYS A 82 -1.90 -5.56 -0.93
CA CYS A 82 -2.62 -6.07 0.24
C CYS A 82 -3.64 -7.16 -0.12
N GLY A 83 -4.14 -7.17 -1.35
CA GLY A 83 -5.15 -8.10 -1.83
C GLY A 83 -5.40 -7.99 -3.33
N GLU A 84 -6.34 -8.79 -3.82
CA GLU A 84 -6.77 -8.82 -5.22
C GLU A 84 -8.30 -8.89 -5.28
N VAL A 85 -8.89 -8.32 -6.33
CA VAL A 85 -10.34 -8.42 -6.56
C VAL A 85 -10.67 -9.84 -7.00
N LYS A 86 -11.31 -10.62 -6.12
CA LYS A 86 -11.73 -12.00 -6.44
C LYS A 86 -13.03 -12.05 -7.21
N GLU A 87 -14.01 -11.25 -6.78
CA GLU A 87 -15.32 -11.16 -7.40
C GLU A 87 -15.83 -9.72 -7.31
N GLU A 88 -16.39 -9.22 -8.41
CA GLU A 88 -17.06 -7.92 -8.48
C GLU A 88 -18.38 -8.11 -9.23
N ARG A 89 -19.50 -7.74 -8.61
CA ARG A 89 -20.83 -7.88 -9.21
C ARG A 89 -21.66 -6.64 -8.94
N THR A 90 -22.03 -5.95 -10.01
CA THR A 90 -22.88 -4.75 -9.95
C THR A 90 -24.30 -5.11 -10.41
N VAL A 91 -25.31 -4.72 -9.62
CA VAL A 91 -26.72 -4.89 -9.98
C VAL A 91 -27.36 -3.50 -9.99
N ILE A 92 -27.81 -3.05 -11.17
CA ILE A 92 -28.54 -1.79 -11.33
C ILE A 92 -30.03 -2.11 -11.31
N ASN A 93 -30.75 -1.56 -10.33
CA ASN A 93 -32.21 -1.63 -10.34
C ASN A 93 -32.76 -0.61 -11.35
N SER A 94 -33.13 -1.08 -12.54
CA SER A 94 -33.70 -0.26 -13.62
C SER A 94 -35.22 -0.16 -13.57
N TYR A 95 -35.88 -0.50 -12.45
CA TYR A 95 -37.32 -0.38 -12.31
C TYR A 95 -37.75 1.08 -12.52
N SER A 96 -38.28 1.39 -13.70
CA SER A 96 -39.06 2.59 -13.93
C SER A 96 -40.43 2.36 -13.32
N ASP A 97 -40.77 3.12 -12.27
CA ASP A 97 -42.16 3.26 -11.85
C ASP A 97 -42.91 3.78 -13.08
N GLY A 98 -43.79 2.95 -13.65
CA GLY A 98 -44.41 3.11 -14.97
C GLY A 98 -45.42 4.26 -15.05
N ARG A 99 -45.12 5.40 -14.44
CA ARG A 99 -45.82 6.67 -14.62
C ARG A 99 -45.22 7.40 -15.82
N GLY A 100 -45.50 6.85 -17.00
CA GLY A 100 -45.54 7.60 -18.26
C GLY A 100 -46.92 8.22 -18.44
#